data_AF-A0A553LQW9-F1
#
_entry.id   AF-A0A553LQW9-F1
#
_cell.length_a   1.000
_cell.length_b   1.000
_cell.length_c   1.000
_cell.angle_alpha   90.00
_cell.angle_beta   90.00
_cell.angle_gamma   90.00
#
_symmetry.space_group_name_H-M   'P 1'
#
loop_
_entity.id
_entity.type
_entity.pdbx_description
1 polymer ?
#
loop_
_entity_poly.entity_id
_entity_poly.type
_entity_poly.pdbx_seq_one_letter_code
_entity_poly.pdbx_strand_id
1 'polypeptide(L)'
;MGYTESEKVELKKEFLRMLVRLELDEARQRLLLGFFETYVKLSEEEEQQLQREVKAMETKEREKVLELIISYEQKGRKAGWEEGMKRGLQQGIKQGMKQGMKQGMKQLIRNMARKGMTEKDIAQLVDLPVEDVRALLEE
;
A
#
# COMPACT_ATOMS: atom_id res chain seq x y z
N MET A 1 8.07 6.53 -26.99
CA MET A 1 7.53 5.72 -28.09
C MET A 1 6.22 5.14 -27.58
N GLY A 2 5.09 5.57 -28.14
CA GLY A 2 3.77 5.14 -27.67
C GLY A 2 3.36 3.89 -28.42
N TYR A 3 3.34 2.74 -27.75
CA TYR A 3 2.67 1.56 -28.26
C TYR A 3 1.16 1.81 -28.26
N THR A 4 0.48 1.36 -29.31
CA THR A 4 -0.98 1.25 -29.37
C THR A 4 -1.49 0.20 -28.38
N GLU A 5 -2.77 0.24 -28.04
CA GLU A 5 -3.38 -0.70 -27.08
C GLU A 5 -3.17 -2.17 -27.50
N SER A 6 -3.36 -2.47 -28.80
CA SER A 6 -3.16 -3.82 -29.34
C SER A 6 -1.70 -4.28 -29.26
N GLU A 7 -0.75 -3.37 -29.49
CA GLU A 7 0.68 -3.71 -29.46
C GLU A 7 1.14 -4.08 -28.04
N LYS A 8 0.61 -3.43 -27.00
CA LYS A 8 0.98 -3.75 -25.62
C LYS A 8 0.50 -5.14 -25.19
N VAL A 9 -0.75 -5.47 -25.53
CA VAL A 9 -1.33 -6.77 -25.20
C VAL A 9 -0.54 -7.88 -25.91
N GLU A 10 -0.26 -7.71 -27.19
CA GLU A 10 0.53 -8.67 -27.95
C GLU A 10 1.96 -8.80 -27.42
N LEU A 11 2.61 -7.68 -27.09
CA LEU A 11 3.93 -7.67 -26.49
C LEU A 11 3.96 -8.43 -25.15
N LYS A 12 2.97 -8.21 -24.27
CA LYS A 12 2.89 -8.92 -22.98
C LYS A 12 2.60 -10.40 -23.17
N LYS A 13 1.74 -10.77 -24.12
CA LYS A 13 1.46 -12.17 -24.47
C LYS A 13 2.73 -12.90 -24.94
N GLU A 14 3.47 -12.34 -25.88
CA GLU A 14 4.70 -12.95 -26.39
C GLU A 14 5.80 -13.01 -25.32
N PHE A 15 5.88 -12.00 -24.45
CA PHE A 15 6.77 -12.03 -23.29
C PHE A 15 6.45 -13.18 -22.33
N LEU A 16 5.18 -13.40 -21.99
CA LEU A 16 4.76 -14.51 -21.12
C LEU A 16 5.04 -15.87 -21.76
N ARG A 17 4.82 -16.00 -23.08
CA ARG A 17 5.19 -17.22 -23.82
C ARG A 17 6.69 -17.49 -23.77
N MET A 18 7.51 -16.46 -23.95
CA MET A 18 8.96 -16.57 -23.83
C MET A 18 9.37 -17.03 -22.43
N LEU A 19 8.80 -16.45 -21.36
CA LEU A 19 9.10 -16.85 -19.97
C LEU A 19 8.81 -18.33 -19.70
N VAL A 20 7.69 -18.83 -20.22
CA VAL A 20 7.30 -20.24 -20.08
C VAL A 20 8.26 -21.17 -20.83
N ARG A 21 8.72 -20.77 -22.02
CA ARG A 21 9.64 -21.57 -22.86
C ARG A 21 11.06 -21.61 -22.32
N LEU A 22 11.49 -20.55 -21.61
CA LEU A 22 12.84 -20.47 -21.04
C LEU A 22 13.02 -21.34 -19.78
N GLU A 23 11.94 -21.89 -19.22
CA GLU A 23 11.95 -22.77 -18.03
C GLU A 23 12.82 -22.22 -16.87
N LEU A 24 12.71 -20.91 -16.66
CA LEU A 24 13.47 -20.19 -15.64
C LEU A 24 13.01 -20.56 -14.22
N ASP A 25 13.93 -20.45 -13.26
CA ASP A 25 13.57 -20.52 -11.84
C ASP A 25 12.63 -19.38 -11.42
N GLU A 26 11.92 -19.57 -10.32
CA GLU A 26 10.91 -18.62 -9.82
C GLU A 26 11.49 -17.21 -9.61
N ALA A 27 12.75 -17.10 -9.14
CA ALA A 27 13.37 -15.82 -8.84
C ALA A 27 13.66 -15.02 -10.11
N ARG A 28 14.18 -15.69 -11.16
CA ARG A 28 14.44 -15.09 -12.47
C ARG A 28 13.16 -14.73 -13.19
N GLN A 29 12.14 -15.59 -13.13
CA GLN A 29 10.81 -15.26 -13.67
C GLN A 29 10.25 -14.01 -13.01
N ARG A 30 10.34 -13.92 -11.67
CA ARG A 30 9.86 -12.77 -10.91
C ARG A 30 10.60 -11.50 -11.27
N LEU A 31 11.92 -11.58 -11.41
CA LEU A 31 12.75 -10.45 -11.80
C LEU A 31 12.36 -9.92 -13.19
N LEU A 32 12.24 -10.81 -14.18
CA LEU A 32 11.89 -10.43 -15.55
C LEU A 32 10.47 -9.89 -15.64
N LEU A 33 9.50 -10.55 -15.01
CA LEU A 33 8.11 -10.10 -15.00
C LEU A 33 7.98 -8.75 -14.32
N GLY A 34 8.58 -8.59 -13.13
CA GLY A 34 8.58 -7.32 -12.40
C GLY A 34 9.25 -6.20 -13.20
N PHE A 35 10.37 -6.48 -13.87
CA PHE A 35 11.00 -5.52 -14.77
C PHE A 35 10.08 -5.14 -15.93
N PHE A 36 9.48 -6.11 -16.61
CA PHE A 36 8.61 -5.88 -17.77
C PHE A 36 7.37 -5.05 -17.42
N GLU A 37 6.74 -5.30 -16.28
CA GLU A 37 5.57 -4.53 -15.79
C GLU A 37 5.87 -3.05 -15.52
N THR A 38 7.14 -2.67 -15.30
CA THR A 38 7.51 -1.25 -15.16
C THR A 38 7.39 -0.49 -16.48
N TYR A 39 7.55 -1.18 -17.62
CA TYR A 39 7.51 -0.58 -18.95
C TYR A 39 6.18 -0.80 -19.67
N VAL A 40 5.55 -1.96 -19.46
CA VAL A 40 4.29 -2.33 -20.10
C VAL A 40 3.21 -2.50 -19.04
N LYS A 41 2.47 -1.41 -18.82
CA LYS A 41 1.28 -1.39 -17.97
C LYS A 41 0.05 -1.57 -18.85
N LEU A 42 -0.73 -2.59 -18.53
CA LEU A 42 -2.03 -2.82 -19.16
C LEU A 42 -3.13 -2.19 -18.30
N SER A 43 -4.15 -1.62 -18.94
CA SER A 43 -5.43 -1.28 -18.33
C SER A 43 -6.23 -2.54 -17.98
N GLU A 44 -7.34 -2.37 -17.27
CA GLU A 44 -8.23 -3.49 -16.95
C GLU A 44 -8.81 -4.13 -18.22
N GLU A 45 -9.16 -3.32 -19.22
CA GLU A 45 -9.64 -3.78 -20.52
C GLU A 45 -8.53 -4.54 -21.30
N GLU A 46 -7.31 -4.02 -21.29
CA GLU A 46 -6.14 -4.65 -21.93
C GLU A 46 -5.79 -6.00 -21.25
N GLU A 47 -5.88 -6.09 -19.92
CA GLU A 47 -5.68 -7.37 -19.19
C GLU A 47 -6.79 -8.38 -19.49
N GLN A 48 -8.06 -7.94 -19.56
CA GLN A 48 -9.15 -8.82 -19.99
C GLN A 48 -8.94 -9.31 -21.42
N GLN A 49 -8.43 -8.46 -22.30
CA GLN A 49 -8.09 -8.84 -23.67
C GLN A 49 -6.94 -9.87 -23.69
N LEU A 50 -5.87 -9.64 -22.93
CA LEU A 50 -4.77 -10.59 -22.78
C LEU A 50 -5.28 -11.96 -22.31
N GLN A 51 -6.15 -11.99 -21.29
CA GLN A 51 -6.73 -13.24 -20.79
C GLN A 51 -7.57 -13.96 -21.86
N ARG A 52 -8.32 -13.23 -22.70
CA ARG A 52 -9.07 -13.81 -23.82
C ARG A 52 -8.13 -14.42 -24.86
N GLU A 53 -7.06 -13.71 -25.22
CA GLU A 53 -6.08 -14.19 -26.19
C GLU A 53 -5.31 -15.41 -25.68
N VAL A 54 -4.91 -15.42 -24.41
CA VAL A 54 -4.25 -16.57 -23.79
C VAL A 54 -5.14 -17.80 -23.79
N LYS A 55 -6.45 -17.63 -23.51
CA LYS A 55 -7.42 -18.75 -23.55
C LYS A 55 -7.56 -19.38 -24.93
N ALA A 56 -7.31 -18.62 -26.00
CA ALA A 56 -7.35 -19.09 -27.39
C ALA A 56 -6.05 -19.77 -27.86
N MET A 57 -4.99 -19.81 -27.04
CA MET A 57 -3.73 -20.47 -27.37
C MET A 57 -3.81 -22.00 -27.31
N GLU A 58 -2.81 -22.66 -27.92
CA GLU A 58 -2.55 -24.10 -27.82
C GLU A 58 -2.53 -24.60 -26.37
N THR A 59 -3.09 -25.78 -26.12
CA THR A 59 -3.45 -26.28 -24.78
C THR A 59 -2.26 -26.31 -23.81
N LYS A 60 -1.11 -26.79 -24.27
CA LYS A 60 0.11 -26.95 -23.44
C LYS A 60 0.76 -25.62 -23.04
N GLU A 61 0.78 -24.64 -23.95
CA GLU A 61 1.34 -23.31 -23.63
C GLU A 61 0.35 -22.50 -22.79
N ARG A 62 -0.94 -22.60 -23.11
CA ARG A 62 -2.03 -21.92 -22.40
C ARG A 62 -2.00 -22.20 -20.90
N GLU A 63 -1.91 -23.47 -20.50
CA GLU A 63 -1.96 -23.87 -19.09
C GLU A 63 -0.82 -23.24 -18.28
N LYS A 64 0.41 -23.34 -18.78
CA LYS A 64 1.58 -22.76 -18.12
C LYS A 64 1.51 -21.22 -18.05
N VAL A 65 1.03 -20.55 -19.11
CA VAL A 65 0.88 -19.09 -19.11
C VAL A 65 -0.22 -18.65 -18.13
N LEU A 66 -1.35 -19.35 -18.09
CA LEU A 66 -2.42 -19.04 -17.13
C LEU A 66 -1.95 -19.25 -15.69
N GLU A 67 -1.24 -20.34 -15.41
CA GLU A 67 -0.66 -20.60 -14.09
C GLU A 67 0.28 -19.47 -13.67
N LEU A 68 1.13 -19.00 -14.59
CA LEU A 68 2.03 -17.87 -14.37
C LEU A 68 1.24 -16.61 -13.99
N ILE A 69 0.26 -16.21 -14.81
CA ILE A 69 -0.58 -15.03 -14.55
C ILE A 69 -1.24 -15.11 -13.17
N ILE A 70 -1.92 -16.22 -12.89
CA ILE A 70 -2.66 -16.42 -11.62
C ILE A 70 -1.73 -16.35 -10.41
N SER A 71 -0.56 -17.00 -10.49
CA SER A 71 0.42 -17.01 -9.40
C SER A 71 0.92 -15.61 -9.06
N TYR A 72 1.24 -14.80 -10.07
CA TYR A 72 1.72 -13.44 -9.86
C TYR A 72 0.62 -12.47 -9.44
N GLU A 73 -0.59 -12.58 -9.99
CA GLU A 73 -1.75 -11.80 -9.53
C GLU A 73 -2.04 -12.04 -8.04
N GLN A 74 -2.02 -13.31 -7.60
CA GLN A 74 -2.21 -13.66 -6.20
C GLN A 74 -1.10 -13.09 -5.30
N LYS A 75 0.16 -13.21 -5.74
CA LYS A 75 1.32 -12.65 -5.01
C LYS A 75 1.23 -11.13 -4.92
N GLY A 76 0.90 -10.45 -6.01
CA GLY A 76 0.72 -9.00 -6.07
C GLY A 76 -0.41 -8.54 -5.14
N ARG A 77 -1.55 -9.23 -5.18
CA ARG A 77 -2.69 -8.95 -4.29
C ARG A 77 -2.32 -9.11 -2.82
N LYS A 78 -1.62 -10.19 -2.47
CA LYS A 78 -1.15 -10.44 -1.10
C LYS A 78 -0.18 -9.36 -0.63
N ALA A 79 0.82 -9.02 -1.44
CA ALA A 79 1.78 -7.97 -1.13
C ALA A 79 1.11 -6.61 -0.93
N GLY A 80 0.19 -6.24 -1.83
CA GLY A 80 -0.58 -5.00 -1.72
C GLY A 80 -1.46 -4.95 -0.47
N TRP A 81 -2.09 -6.07 -0.10
CA TRP A 81 -2.88 -6.18 1.13
C TRP A 81 -2.01 -6.03 2.39
N GLU A 82 -0.89 -6.75 2.46
CA GLU A 82 0.05 -6.67 3.59
C GLU A 82 0.62 -5.26 3.76
N GLU A 83 1.03 -4.62 2.66
CA GLU A 83 1.54 -3.27 2.69
C GLU A 83 0.45 -2.25 3.11
N GLY A 84 -0.74 -2.37 2.54
CA GLY A 84 -1.89 -1.53 2.89
C GLY A 84 -2.25 -1.64 4.37
N MET A 85 -2.31 -2.87 4.90
CA MET A 85 -2.60 -3.14 6.32
C MET A 85 -1.51 -2.56 7.22
N LYS A 86 -0.23 -2.75 6.87
CA LYS A 86 0.90 -2.21 7.64
C LYS A 86 0.86 -0.68 7.69
N ARG A 87 0.63 -0.02 6.55
CA ARG A 87 0.51 1.44 6.47
C ARG A 87 -0.69 1.94 7.27
N GLY A 88 -1.85 1.30 7.11
CA GLY A 88 -3.07 1.64 7.85
C GLY A 88 -2.91 1.51 9.36
N LEU A 89 -2.32 0.40 9.83
CA LEU A 89 -2.04 0.19 11.25
C LEU A 89 -1.07 1.23 11.81
N GLN A 90 0.03 1.51 11.10
CA GLN A 90 0.99 2.53 11.54
C GLN A 90 0.36 3.92 11.65
N GLN A 91 -0.44 4.31 10.65
CA GLN A 91 -1.16 5.58 10.69
C GLN A 91 -2.17 5.62 11.83
N GLY A 92 -2.94 4.54 12.02
CA GLY A 92 -3.92 4.42 13.10
C GLY A 92 -3.27 4.52 14.49
N ILE A 93 -2.17 3.80 14.73
CA ILE A 93 -1.41 3.88 15.99
C ILE A 93 -0.88 5.29 16.23
N LYS A 94 -0.28 5.92 15.22
CA LYS A 94 0.28 7.27 15.35
C LYS A 94 -0.81 8.31 15.67
N GLN A 95 -1.94 8.24 14.98
CA GLN A 95 -3.07 9.14 15.23
C GLN A 95 -3.68 8.89 16.61
N GLY A 96 -3.92 7.63 16.97
CA GLY A 96 -4.46 7.24 18.27
C GLY A 96 -3.56 7.66 19.42
N MET A 97 -2.25 7.47 19.31
CA MET A 97 -1.28 7.90 20.32
C MET A 97 -1.27 9.43 20.48
N LYS A 98 -1.27 10.18 19.38
CA LYS A 98 -1.32 11.66 19.43
C LYS A 98 -2.61 12.16 20.08
N GLN A 99 -3.75 11.58 19.72
CA GLN A 99 -5.05 11.93 20.30
C GLN A 99 -5.10 11.57 21.79
N GLY A 100 -4.68 10.35 22.16
CA GLY A 100 -4.63 9.89 23.54
C GLY A 100 -3.71 10.74 24.42
N MET A 101 -2.53 11.14 23.89
CA MET A 101 -1.62 12.03 24.61
C MET A 101 -2.22 13.43 24.80
N LYS A 102 -2.88 14.00 23.77
CA LYS A 102 -3.57 15.30 23.90
C LYS A 102 -4.70 15.22 24.94
N GLN A 103 -5.51 14.17 24.90
CA GLN A 103 -6.60 13.96 25.87
C GLN A 103 -6.08 13.76 27.29
N GLY A 104 -5.03 12.95 27.46
CA GLY A 104 -4.38 12.73 28.74
C GLY A 104 -3.78 14.01 29.32
N MET A 105 -3.09 14.82 28.50
CA MET A 105 -2.55 16.11 28.89
C MET A 105 -3.67 17.07 29.33
N LYS A 106 -4.76 17.16 28.55
CA LYS A 106 -5.92 17.98 28.90
C LYS A 106 -6.53 17.56 30.23
N GLN A 107 -6.67 16.26 30.47
CA GLN A 107 -7.23 15.75 31.72
C GLN A 107 -6.29 16.00 32.91
N LEU A 108 -4.98 15.89 32.72
CA LEU A 108 -3.97 16.22 33.72
C LEU A 108 -4.06 17.70 34.14
N ILE A 109 -4.05 18.62 33.16
CA ILE A 109 -4.17 20.07 33.38
C ILE A 109 -5.46 20.40 34.14
N ARG A 110 -6.61 19.84 33.72
CA ARG A 110 -7.90 20.02 34.40
C ARG A 110 -7.86 19.53 35.85
N ASN A 111 -7.20 18.40 36.11
CA ASN A 111 -7.06 17.87 37.46
C ASN A 111 -6.17 18.75 38.35
N MET A 112 -5.09 19.31 37.80
CA MET A 112 -4.23 20.25 38.52
C MET A 112 -4.97 21.56 38.86
N ALA A 113 -5.72 22.11 37.90
CA ALA A 113 -6.54 23.30 38.12
C ALA A 113 -7.61 23.07 39.21
N ARG A 114 -8.28 21.90 39.19
CA ARG A 114 -9.25 21.51 40.24
C ARG A 114 -8.63 21.39 41.63
N LYS A 115 -7.33 21.11 41.73
CA LYS A 115 -6.59 21.07 42.99
C LYS A 115 -6.14 22.47 43.47
N GLY A 116 -6.53 23.52 42.76
CA GLY A 116 -6.25 24.91 43.13
C GLY A 116 -4.90 25.44 42.65
N MET A 117 -4.21 24.75 41.74
CA MET A 117 -2.99 25.28 41.10
C MET A 117 -3.33 26.42 40.14
N THR A 118 -2.48 27.44 40.08
CA THR A 118 -2.68 28.55 39.14
C THR A 118 -2.25 28.15 37.72
N GLU A 119 -2.78 28.82 36.70
CA GLU A 119 -2.40 28.58 35.29
C GLU A 119 -0.87 28.70 35.07
N LYS A 120 -0.21 29.61 35.81
CA LYS A 120 1.24 29.82 35.75
C LYS A 120 2.02 28.65 36.35
N ASP A 121 1.56 28.10 37.48
CA ASP A 121 2.21 26.95 38.12
C ASP A 121 2.03 25.69 37.27
N ILE A 122 0.86 25.51 36.67
CA ILE A 122 0.58 24.40 35.75
C ILE A 122 1.49 24.50 34.53
N ALA A 123 1.55 25.67 33.89
CA ALA A 123 2.41 25.95 32.74
C ALA A 123 3.88 25.57 33.00
N GLN A 124 4.41 25.92 34.18
CA GLN A 124 5.77 25.53 34.58
C GLN A 124 5.92 24.02 34.79
N LEU A 125 4.91 23.33 35.32
CA LEU A 125 4.97 21.89 35.59
C LEU A 125 4.85 21.02 34.34
N VAL A 126 4.02 21.41 33.37
CA VAL A 126 3.81 20.66 32.13
C VAL A 126 4.67 21.16 30.96
N ASP A 127 5.52 22.15 31.21
CA ASP A 127 6.41 22.80 30.24
C ASP A 127 5.64 23.29 28.99
N LEU A 128 4.58 24.06 29.24
CA LEU A 128 3.77 24.68 28.19
C LEU A 128 3.60 26.18 28.44
N PRO A 129 3.45 27.00 27.39
CA PRO A 129 2.99 28.38 27.51
C PRO A 129 1.68 28.47 28.30
N VAL A 130 1.53 29.56 29.06
CA VAL A 130 0.31 29.79 29.86
C VAL A 130 -0.92 29.89 28.95
N GLU A 131 -0.74 30.41 27.75
CA GLU A 131 -1.74 30.53 26.69
C GLU A 131 -2.26 29.15 26.24
N ASP A 132 -1.37 28.17 26.08
CA ASP A 132 -1.73 26.79 25.70
C ASP A 132 -2.45 26.06 26.84
N VAL A 133 -2.02 26.29 28.08
CA VAL A 133 -2.72 25.78 29.28
C VAL A 133 -4.13 26.35 29.36
N ARG A 134 -4.30 27.66 29.12
CA ARG A 134 -5.61 28.31 29.11
C ARG A 134 -6.51 27.76 27.99
N ALA A 135 -6.00 27.64 26.77
CA ALA A 135 -6.74 27.06 25.65
C ALA A 135 -7.22 25.63 25.93
N LEU A 136 -6.39 24.80 26.60
CA LEU A 136 -6.75 23.43 26.98
C LEU A 136 -7.78 23.37 28.13
N LEU A 137 -7.93 24.43 28.92
CA LEU A 137 -8.94 24.55 29.97
C LEU A 137 -10.28 25.12 29.45
N GLU A 138 -10.24 25.95 28.41
CA GLU A 138 -11.42 26.58 27.78
C GLU A 138 -12.17 25.66 26.80
N GLU A 139 -11.47 24.74 26.10
CA GLU A 139 -12.12 23.61 25.39
C GLU A 139 -12.63 22.55 26.37
#